data_AF-A0A660LWV5-F1
#
_entry.id   AF-A0A660LWV5-F1
#
_cell.length_a   1.000
_cell.length_b   1.000
_cell.length_c   1.000
_cell.angle_alpha   90.00
_cell.angle_beta   90.00
_cell.angle_gamma   90.00
#
_symmetry.space_group_name_H-M   'P 1'
#
loop_
_entity.id
_entity.type
_entity.pdbx_description
1 polymer ?
#
loop_
_entity_poly.entity_id
_entity_poly.type
_entity_poly.pdbx_seq_one_letter_code
_entity_poly.pdbx_strand_id
1 'polypeptide(L)'
;KKQLHQTKAMRKMQPQLAKINAKYKNDRQARALAMMELYKEHNISMFGSIGVLLIQLPVLIGIYRVVQIFVSSRVHTGDLAKYAYDFIEQLPVVSNLVAHPDQLNQNFLGMVDLTQHAVSNSGVTWSLLILAVLAAVMQFLTTKQISPASDSKKRLRDIMQEAAEGKEADQSEINAIVMRKMMKFMPIFMFFVIINLPGALALYLTVSNVAAYAQNAIILKGDSDEMETISKTPNKSKKNSKKSQASRRAATATEAKITRIKAKE
;
A
#
# COMPACT_ATOMS: atom_id res chain seq x y z
N LYS A 1 0.77 -0.71 -11.03
CA LYS A 1 -0.43 -0.76 -11.90
C LYS A 1 -1.68 -1.24 -11.14
N LYS A 2 -1.81 -2.52 -10.74
CA LYS A 2 -3.02 -3.06 -10.08
C LYS A 2 -3.53 -2.24 -8.87
N GLN A 3 -2.64 -1.82 -7.97
CA GLN A 3 -2.99 -0.98 -6.81
C GLN A 3 -3.57 0.38 -7.21
N LEU A 4 -2.95 1.06 -8.19
CA LEU A 4 -3.39 2.36 -8.68
C LEU A 4 -4.72 2.28 -9.42
N HIS A 5 -4.91 1.22 -10.21
CA HIS A 5 -6.17 0.93 -10.87
C HIS A 5 -7.31 0.73 -9.84
N GLN A 6 -7.04 0.00 -8.75
CA GLN A 6 -8.00 -0.15 -7.66
C GLN A 6 -8.31 1.20 -6.99
N THR A 7 -7.32 2.05 -6.72
CA THR A 7 -7.55 3.41 -6.20
C THR A 7 -8.44 4.25 -7.12
N LYS A 8 -8.22 4.20 -8.43
CA LYS A 8 -9.04 4.95 -9.39
C LYS A 8 -10.46 4.41 -9.48
N ALA A 9 -10.62 3.10 -9.53
CA ALA A 9 -11.92 2.46 -9.52
C ALA A 9 -12.69 2.82 -8.23
N MET A 10 -12.01 2.81 -7.07
CA MET A 10 -12.56 3.27 -5.79
C MET A 10 -13.03 4.73 -5.85
N ARG A 11 -12.24 5.64 -6.44
CA ARG A 11 -12.65 7.05 -6.64
C ARG A 11 -13.91 7.15 -7.49
N LYS A 12 -14.00 6.39 -8.58
CA LYS A 12 -15.18 6.37 -9.47
C LYS A 12 -16.44 5.81 -8.79
N MET A 13 -16.29 4.92 -7.81
CA MET A 13 -17.42 4.34 -7.07
C MET A 13 -17.92 5.19 -5.90
N GLN A 14 -17.18 6.20 -5.45
CA GLN A 14 -17.63 7.08 -4.36
C GLN A 14 -19.08 7.59 -4.48
N PRO A 15 -19.57 8.09 -5.64
CA PRO A 15 -20.96 8.51 -5.75
C PRO A 15 -21.97 7.36 -5.57
N GLN A 16 -21.61 6.14 -5.97
CA GLN A 16 -22.47 4.96 -5.79
C GLN A 16 -22.47 4.50 -4.33
N LEU A 17 -21.32 4.56 -3.66
CA LEU A 17 -21.20 4.31 -2.23
C LEU A 17 -22.03 5.31 -1.41
N ALA A 18 -22.03 6.60 -1.79
CA ALA A 18 -22.86 7.62 -1.16
C ALA A 18 -24.36 7.33 -1.32
N LYS A 19 -24.80 6.83 -2.48
CA LYS A 19 -26.19 6.40 -2.71
C LYS A 19 -26.58 5.21 -1.82
N ILE A 20 -25.70 4.22 -1.66
CA ILE A 20 -25.92 3.09 -0.76
C ILE A 20 -26.06 3.57 0.69
N ASN A 21 -25.19 4.49 1.13
CA ASN A 21 -25.25 5.04 2.48
C ASN A 21 -26.55 5.81 2.74
N ALA A 22 -27.02 6.59 1.76
CA ALA A 22 -28.30 7.29 1.84
C ALA A 22 -29.49 6.32 1.89
N LYS A 23 -29.45 5.23 1.10
CA LYS A 23 -30.54 4.24 1.01
C LYS A 23 -30.67 3.37 2.26
N TYR A 24 -29.54 2.98 2.87
CA TYR A 24 -29.49 2.07 4.03
C TYR A 24 -29.06 2.77 5.31
N LYS A 25 -29.50 4.02 5.49
CA LYS A 25 -29.11 4.88 6.62
C LYS A 25 -29.40 4.24 7.99
N ASN A 26 -30.51 3.52 8.11
CA ASN A 26 -30.99 2.93 9.36
C ASN A 26 -30.70 1.42 9.48
N ASP A 27 -30.02 0.83 8.50
CA ASP A 27 -29.70 -0.61 8.49
C ASP A 27 -28.22 -0.81 8.17
N ARG A 28 -27.44 -0.95 9.23
CA ARG A 28 -25.98 -1.16 9.15
C ARG A 28 -25.62 -2.47 8.46
N GLN A 29 -26.40 -3.53 8.64
CA GLN A 29 -26.11 -4.84 8.06
C GLN A 29 -26.39 -4.84 6.56
N ALA A 30 -27.56 -4.33 6.15
CA ALA A 30 -27.91 -4.21 4.73
C ALA A 30 -26.96 -3.25 3.98
N ARG A 31 -26.54 -2.16 4.62
CA ARG A 31 -25.52 -1.24 4.09
C ARG A 31 -24.19 -1.94 3.84
N ALA A 32 -23.68 -2.70 4.82
CA ALA A 32 -22.42 -3.42 4.69
C ALA A 32 -22.47 -4.46 3.56
N LEU A 33 -23.59 -5.21 3.45
CA LEU A 33 -23.83 -6.16 2.36
C LEU A 33 -23.87 -5.48 0.99
N ALA A 34 -24.64 -4.39 0.86
CA ALA A 34 -24.75 -3.64 -0.40
C ALA A 34 -23.41 -3.02 -0.83
N MET A 35 -22.62 -2.49 0.11
CA MET A 35 -21.26 -2.03 -0.18
C MET A 35 -20.38 -3.19 -0.66
N MET A 36 -20.44 -4.35 -0.01
CA MET A 36 -19.67 -5.52 -0.43
C MET A 36 -20.09 -6.02 -1.82
N GLU A 37 -21.38 -6.05 -2.12
CA GLU A 37 -21.91 -6.40 -3.45
C GLU A 37 -21.36 -5.44 -4.51
N LEU A 38 -21.39 -4.13 -4.24
CA LEU A 38 -20.85 -3.12 -5.14
C LEU A 38 -19.34 -3.32 -5.41
N TYR A 39 -18.56 -3.63 -4.36
CA TYR A 39 -17.14 -3.95 -4.51
C TYR A 39 -16.91 -5.21 -5.37
N LYS A 40 -17.75 -6.24 -5.22
CA LYS A 40 -17.70 -7.48 -6.01
C LYS A 40 -18.09 -7.24 -7.47
N GLU A 41 -19.15 -6.47 -7.73
CA GLU A 41 -19.59 -6.11 -9.08
C GLU A 41 -18.48 -5.41 -9.87
N HIS A 42 -17.75 -4.50 -9.21
CA HIS A 42 -16.66 -3.75 -9.82
C HIS A 42 -15.30 -4.49 -9.74
N ASN A 43 -15.24 -5.71 -9.20
CA ASN A 43 -14.03 -6.51 -9.03
C ASN A 43 -12.90 -5.80 -8.26
N ILE A 44 -13.27 -4.97 -7.26
CA ILE A 44 -12.31 -4.23 -6.45
C ILE A 44 -12.12 -4.95 -5.11
N SER A 45 -10.86 -5.19 -4.72
CA SER A 45 -10.53 -5.79 -3.43
C SER A 45 -10.28 -4.72 -2.37
N MET A 46 -10.96 -4.82 -1.23
CA MET A 46 -10.72 -3.95 -0.07
C MET A 46 -9.36 -4.20 0.61
N PHE A 47 -8.78 -5.40 0.43
CA PHE A 47 -7.49 -5.79 1.02
C PHE A 47 -6.32 -5.71 0.04
N GLY A 48 -6.57 -5.27 -1.20
CA GLY A 48 -5.53 -5.22 -2.24
C GLY A 48 -4.35 -4.31 -1.89
N SER A 49 -4.59 -3.27 -1.10
CA SER A 49 -3.55 -2.34 -0.62
C SER A 49 -2.65 -2.96 0.44
N ILE A 50 -3.18 -3.81 1.32
CA ILE A 50 -2.42 -4.39 2.44
C ILE A 50 -1.48 -5.50 1.97
N GLY A 51 -1.86 -6.26 0.94
CA GLY A 51 -1.02 -7.32 0.38
C GLY A 51 0.29 -6.80 -0.23
N VAL A 52 0.28 -5.59 -0.81
CA VAL A 52 1.50 -4.95 -1.32
C VAL A 52 2.45 -4.59 -0.16
N LEU A 53 1.89 -4.14 0.97
CA LEU A 53 2.68 -3.79 2.15
C LEU A 53 3.33 -5.02 2.79
N LEU A 54 2.68 -6.18 2.76
CA LEU A 54 3.28 -7.43 3.26
C LEU A 54 4.49 -7.88 2.42
N ILE A 55 4.46 -7.65 1.10
CA ILE A 55 5.61 -7.94 0.22
C ILE A 55 6.77 -6.98 0.49
N GLN A 56 6.49 -5.78 1.00
CA GLN A 56 7.52 -4.77 1.31
C GLN A 56 8.36 -5.14 2.54
N LEU A 57 7.79 -5.84 3.52
CA LEU A 57 8.48 -6.14 4.79
C LEU A 57 9.74 -7.00 4.60
N PRO A 58 9.75 -8.11 3.83
CA PRO A 58 10.96 -8.89 3.56
C PRO A 58 12.09 -8.08 2.90
N VAL A 59 11.74 -7.22 1.93
CA VAL A 59 12.72 -6.38 1.23
C VAL A 59 13.38 -5.39 2.20
N LEU A 60 12.59 -4.78 3.08
CA LEU A 60 13.09 -3.89 4.11
C LEU A 60 14.04 -4.61 5.09
N ILE A 61 13.68 -5.81 5.54
CA ILE A 61 14.52 -6.61 6.44
C ILE A 61 15.85 -6.98 5.77
N GLY A 62 15.82 -7.38 4.50
CA GLY A 62 17.03 -7.69 3.74
C GLY A 62 17.98 -6.49 3.65
N ILE A 63 17.45 -5.33 3.26
CA ILE A 63 18.24 -4.10 3.14
C ILE A 63 18.71 -3.60 4.50
N TYR A 64 17.87 -3.66 5.54
CA TYR A 64 18.25 -3.33 6.90
C TYR A 64 19.44 -4.18 7.36
N ARG A 65 19.40 -5.50 7.12
CA ARG A 65 20.49 -6.41 7.48
C ARG A 65 21.77 -6.07 6.73
N VAL A 66 21.69 -5.82 5.43
CA VAL A 66 22.84 -5.43 4.61
C VAL A 66 23.44 -4.11 5.09
N VAL A 67 22.61 -3.08 5.28
CA VAL A 67 23.04 -1.78 5.79
C VAL A 67 23.65 -1.91 7.18
N GLN A 68 23.06 -2.71 8.07
CA GLN A 68 23.63 -2.96 9.39
C GLN A 68 24.99 -3.67 9.30
N ILE A 69 25.17 -4.62 8.38
CA ILE A 69 26.48 -5.23 8.14
C ILE A 69 27.46 -4.17 7.62
N PHE A 70 27.10 -3.33 6.65
CA PHE A 70 28.03 -2.31 6.13
C PHE A 70 28.36 -1.19 7.13
N VAL A 71 27.38 -0.76 7.94
CA VAL A 71 27.54 0.34 8.90
C VAL A 71 28.13 -0.15 10.23
N SER A 72 27.78 -1.36 10.69
CA SER A 72 28.23 -1.92 11.97
C SER A 72 29.40 -2.92 11.85
N SER A 73 29.63 -3.57 10.70
CA SER A 73 30.71 -4.58 10.54
C SER A 73 32.09 -4.00 10.25
N ARG A 74 32.44 -2.86 10.88
CA ARG A 74 33.85 -2.46 11.08
C ARG A 74 34.68 -3.52 11.86
N VAL A 75 34.07 -4.63 12.30
CA VAL A 75 34.72 -5.66 13.13
C VAL A 75 34.82 -7.05 12.43
N HIS A 76 34.04 -7.37 11.37
CA HIS A 76 34.12 -8.69 10.69
C HIS A 76 33.66 -8.65 9.21
N THR A 77 34.45 -8.08 8.32
CA THR A 77 34.22 -8.10 6.85
C THR A 77 34.10 -9.51 6.26
N GLY A 78 34.59 -10.54 6.96
CA GLY A 78 34.44 -11.95 6.58
C GLY A 78 33.01 -12.52 6.66
N ASP A 79 32.06 -11.83 7.31
CA ASP A 79 30.66 -12.28 7.40
C ASP A 79 29.79 -11.78 6.24
N LEU A 80 30.27 -10.82 5.43
CA LEU A 80 29.52 -10.32 4.28
C LEU A 80 29.31 -11.42 3.22
N ALA A 81 30.32 -12.27 3.01
CA ALA A 81 30.24 -13.43 2.12
C ALA A 81 29.30 -14.54 2.63
N LYS A 82 29.03 -14.60 3.94
CA LYS A 82 28.10 -15.60 4.51
C LYS A 82 26.63 -15.25 4.27
N TYR A 83 26.33 -13.98 3.97
CA TYR A 83 24.96 -13.46 3.84
C TYR A 83 24.65 -12.89 2.46
N ALA A 84 25.66 -12.66 1.62
CA ALA A 84 25.47 -12.39 0.21
C ALA A 84 25.04 -13.68 -0.51
N TYR A 85 24.01 -13.61 -1.34
CA TYR A 85 23.73 -14.68 -2.30
C TYR A 85 24.83 -14.67 -3.38
N ASP A 86 25.23 -15.83 -3.91
CA ASP A 86 26.28 -15.97 -4.94
C ASP A 86 26.14 -14.97 -6.11
N PHE A 87 24.91 -14.67 -6.53
CA PHE A 87 24.64 -13.69 -7.58
C PHE A 87 25.01 -12.23 -7.20
N ILE A 88 24.86 -11.87 -5.93
CA ILE A 88 25.21 -10.54 -5.43
C ILE A 88 26.74 -10.41 -5.28
N GLU A 89 27.43 -11.49 -4.90
CA GLU A 89 28.91 -11.51 -4.84
C GLU A 89 29.56 -11.31 -6.21
N GLN A 90 28.93 -11.82 -7.27
CA GLN A 90 29.41 -11.69 -8.64
C GLN A 90 29.26 -10.27 -9.22
N LEU A 91 28.54 -9.37 -8.54
CA LEU A 91 28.48 -7.98 -8.97
C LEU A 91 29.86 -7.32 -8.76
N PRO A 92 30.47 -6.72 -9.80
CA PRO A 92 31.81 -6.16 -9.71
C PRO A 92 31.93 -5.05 -8.65
N VAL A 93 30.81 -4.37 -8.36
CA VAL A 93 30.73 -3.38 -7.29
C VAL A 93 30.89 -4.06 -5.92
N VAL A 94 30.26 -5.21 -5.69
CA VAL A 94 30.29 -5.92 -4.40
C VAL A 94 31.63 -6.62 -4.20
N SER A 95 32.18 -7.27 -5.23
CA SER A 95 33.49 -7.94 -5.16
C SER A 95 34.64 -6.96 -4.81
N ASN A 96 34.66 -5.77 -5.42
CA ASN A 96 35.66 -4.74 -5.10
C ASN A 96 35.49 -4.18 -3.68
N LEU A 97 34.25 -4.07 -3.19
CA LEU A 97 33.93 -3.62 -1.85
C LEU A 97 34.32 -4.63 -0.76
N VAL A 98 34.22 -5.93 -1.06
CA VAL A 98 34.71 -7.00 -0.18
C VAL A 98 36.24 -7.00 -0.11
N ALA A 99 36.91 -6.71 -1.23
CA ALA A 99 38.38 -6.68 -1.31
C ALA A 99 39.02 -5.42 -0.70
N HIS A 100 38.34 -4.27 -0.75
CA HIS A 100 38.85 -2.98 -0.25
C HIS A 100 37.77 -2.23 0.57
N PRO A 101 37.46 -2.70 1.79
CA PRO A 101 36.40 -2.11 2.62
C PRO A 101 36.65 -0.64 3.00
N ASP A 102 37.91 -0.21 2.97
CA ASP A 102 38.34 1.14 3.37
C ASP A 102 37.99 2.22 2.33
N GLN A 103 37.70 1.83 1.09
CA GLN A 103 37.35 2.76 0.00
C GLN A 103 35.87 3.16 -0.01
N LEU A 104 35.06 2.64 0.92
CA LEU A 104 33.66 3.00 1.02
C LEU A 104 33.49 4.45 1.47
N ASN A 105 33.05 5.29 0.53
CA ASN A 105 32.62 6.65 0.85
C ASN A 105 31.31 6.60 1.66
N GLN A 106 31.45 6.83 2.96
CA GLN A 106 30.35 6.85 3.93
C GLN A 106 29.50 8.12 3.82
N ASN A 107 30.02 9.14 3.15
CA ASN A 107 29.34 10.41 2.94
C ASN A 107 28.58 10.37 1.61
N PHE A 108 27.26 10.40 1.69
CA PHE A 108 26.43 10.65 0.53
C PHE A 108 26.59 12.11 0.07
N LEU A 109 26.92 12.27 -1.21
CA LEU A 109 27.22 13.56 -1.87
C LEU A 109 28.31 14.39 -1.15
N GLY A 110 29.17 13.75 -0.35
CA GLY A 110 30.20 14.42 0.44
C GLY A 110 29.69 15.24 1.64
N MET A 111 28.38 15.27 1.90
CA MET A 111 27.78 16.13 2.94
C MET A 111 26.95 15.36 3.98
N VAL A 112 26.54 14.12 3.67
CA VAL A 112 25.61 13.35 4.50
C VAL A 112 26.29 12.06 4.97
N ASP A 113 26.76 12.01 6.22
CA ASP A 113 27.30 10.78 6.80
C ASP A 113 26.17 9.76 7.02
N LEU A 114 26.19 8.67 6.27
CA LEU A 114 25.15 7.65 6.30
C LEU A 114 25.28 6.67 7.48
N THR A 115 26.38 6.73 8.24
CA THR A 115 26.63 5.81 9.34
C THR A 115 25.97 6.26 10.64
N GLN A 116 25.67 7.56 10.75
CA GLN A 116 25.14 8.16 11.97
C GLN A 116 23.62 8.21 11.99
N HIS A 117 23.06 8.53 13.16
CA HIS A 117 21.65 8.84 13.33
C HIS A 117 21.43 10.36 13.20
N ALA A 118 20.22 10.78 12.84
CA ALA A 118 19.91 12.21 12.75
C ALA A 118 19.94 12.89 14.13
N VAL A 119 19.58 12.15 15.18
CA VAL A 119 19.67 12.55 16.57
C VAL A 119 20.45 11.49 17.32
N SER A 120 21.58 11.86 17.92
CA SER A 120 22.43 10.99 18.74
C SER A 120 22.80 11.68 20.06
N ASN A 121 23.40 10.94 20.98
CA ASN A 121 23.91 11.50 22.24
C ASN A 121 25.03 12.56 22.02
N SER A 122 25.67 12.54 20.85
CA SER A 122 26.72 13.49 20.45
C SER A 122 26.19 14.77 19.78
N GLY A 123 24.89 14.87 19.52
CA GLY A 123 24.26 16.05 18.94
C GLY A 123 23.25 15.74 17.83
N VAL A 124 22.92 16.78 17.05
CA VAL A 124 21.99 16.68 15.92
C VAL A 124 22.76 16.82 14.61
N THR A 125 22.65 15.80 13.75
CA THR A 125 23.23 15.81 12.42
C THR A 125 22.24 16.42 11.44
N TRP A 126 22.39 17.73 11.19
CA TRP A 126 21.47 18.52 10.38
C TRP A 126 21.25 17.98 8.97
N SER A 127 22.29 17.43 8.34
CA SER A 127 22.19 16.84 7.01
C SER A 127 21.24 15.64 6.97
N LEU A 128 21.26 14.79 7.98
CA LEU A 128 20.34 13.66 8.15
C LEU A 128 18.93 14.11 8.57
N LEU A 129 18.82 15.19 9.34
CA LEU A 129 17.52 15.75 9.71
C LEU A 129 16.78 16.29 8.50
N ILE A 130 17.47 17.02 7.61
CA ILE A 130 16.92 17.49 6.32
C ILE A 130 16.47 16.29 5.48
N LEU A 131 17.29 15.23 5.41
CA LEU A 131 16.95 14.01 4.70
C LEU A 131 15.69 13.35 5.29
N ALA A 132 15.55 13.29 6.61
CA ALA A 132 14.37 12.74 7.28
C ALA A 132 13.10 13.55 6.98
N VAL A 133 13.20 14.88 6.99
CA VAL A 133 12.09 15.77 6.58
C VAL A 133 11.70 15.50 5.13
N LEU A 134 12.69 15.42 4.22
CA LEU A 134 12.43 15.12 2.81
C LEU A 134 11.71 13.78 2.65
N ALA A 135 12.17 12.74 3.35
CA ALA A 135 11.56 11.41 3.32
C ALA A 135 10.10 11.44 3.79
N ALA A 136 9.83 12.14 4.90
CA ALA A 136 8.49 12.29 5.45
C ALA A 136 7.55 13.06 4.50
N VAL A 137 8.05 14.13 3.87
CA VAL A 137 7.31 14.89 2.85
C VAL A 137 7.01 14.00 1.65
N MET A 138 7.99 13.25 1.15
CA MET A 138 7.79 12.31 0.05
C MET A 138 6.77 11.24 0.40
N GLN A 139 6.81 10.71 1.62
CA GLN A 139 5.84 9.72 2.11
C GLN A 139 4.42 10.30 2.19
N PHE A 140 4.27 11.57 2.56
CA PHE A 140 3.00 12.26 2.51
C PHE A 140 2.50 12.41 1.06
N LEU A 141 3.38 12.79 0.13
CA LEU A 141 3.04 12.97 -1.28
C LEU A 141 2.62 11.66 -1.95
N THR A 142 3.34 10.56 -1.72
CA THR A 142 2.98 9.23 -2.22
C THR A 142 1.62 8.79 -1.69
N THR A 143 1.39 8.97 -0.39
CA THR A 143 0.11 8.62 0.26
C THR A 143 -1.05 9.45 -0.28
N LYS A 144 -0.83 10.76 -0.46
CA LYS A 144 -1.83 11.66 -1.03
C LYS A 144 -2.18 11.28 -2.48
N GLN A 145 -1.19 10.82 -3.25
CA GLN A 145 -1.37 10.41 -4.65
C GLN A 145 -2.29 9.19 -4.78
N ILE A 146 -2.19 8.22 -3.86
CA ILE A 146 -2.96 6.96 -3.88
C ILE A 146 -4.24 6.99 -3.05
N SER A 147 -4.51 8.08 -2.33
CA SER A 147 -5.70 8.18 -1.47
C SER A 147 -6.93 8.68 -2.23
N PRO A 148 -8.14 8.14 -2.02
CA PRO A 148 -9.37 8.75 -2.52
C PRO A 148 -9.57 10.12 -1.87
N ALA A 149 -9.90 11.15 -2.66
CA ALA A 149 -10.37 12.42 -2.09
C ALA A 149 -11.74 12.17 -1.44
N SER A 150 -11.97 12.58 -0.19
CA SER A 150 -13.31 12.57 0.40
C SER A 150 -13.79 14.00 0.57
N ASP A 151 -15.01 14.29 0.14
CA ASP A 151 -15.59 15.64 0.19
C ASP A 151 -16.12 16.02 1.59
N SER A 152 -16.15 15.08 2.55
CA SER A 152 -16.65 15.37 3.89
C SER A 152 -15.74 16.34 4.64
N LYS A 153 -16.28 17.51 5.01
CA LYS A 153 -15.58 18.54 5.82
C LYS A 153 -15.79 18.34 7.33
N LYS A 154 -16.64 17.40 7.73
CA LYS A 154 -16.97 17.13 9.14
C LYS A 154 -15.75 16.64 9.91
N ARG A 155 -15.63 17.04 11.18
CA ARG A 155 -14.60 16.59 12.11
C ARG A 155 -15.13 15.40 12.92
N LEU A 156 -14.21 14.61 13.48
CA LEU A 156 -14.58 13.45 14.33
C LEU A 156 -15.52 13.84 15.47
N ARG A 157 -15.30 15.02 16.07
CA ARG A 157 -16.15 15.59 17.11
C ARG A 157 -17.59 15.82 16.65
N ASP A 158 -17.77 16.31 15.43
CA ASP A 158 -19.09 16.62 14.87
C ASP A 158 -19.90 15.33 14.66
N ILE A 159 -19.25 14.25 14.24
CA ILE A 159 -19.88 12.93 14.08
C ILE A 159 -20.21 12.28 15.43
N MET A 160 -19.30 12.37 16.41
CA MET A 160 -19.55 11.82 17.74
C MET A 160 -20.70 12.56 18.44
N GLN A 161 -20.85 13.85 18.15
CA GLN A 161 -21.97 14.66 18.63
C GLN A 161 -23.29 14.29 17.92
N GLU A 162 -23.28 14.11 16.60
CA GLU A 162 -24.45 13.57 15.87
C GLU A 162 -24.84 12.17 16.38
N ALA A 163 -23.87 11.31 16.72
CA ALA A 163 -24.09 10.00 17.32
C ALA A 163 -24.71 10.09 18.72
N ALA A 164 -24.27 11.05 19.53
CA ALA A 164 -24.84 11.32 20.85
C ALA A 164 -26.27 11.89 20.76
N GLU A 165 -26.60 12.61 19.68
CA GLU A 165 -27.95 13.06 19.34
C GLU A 165 -28.85 11.94 18.76
N GLY A 166 -28.37 10.69 18.75
CA GLY A 166 -29.11 9.54 18.25
C GLY A 166 -29.16 9.39 16.73
N LYS A 167 -28.40 10.21 15.98
CA LYS A 167 -28.22 10.02 14.53
C LYS A 167 -27.13 8.98 14.32
N GLU A 168 -27.40 7.93 13.54
CA GLU A 168 -26.36 6.95 13.22
C GLU A 168 -25.15 7.63 12.58
N ALA A 169 -23.97 7.45 13.17
CA ALA A 169 -22.74 7.92 12.58
C ALA A 169 -22.52 7.23 11.22
N ASP A 170 -22.45 8.02 10.15
CA ASP A 170 -22.20 7.48 8.82
C ASP A 170 -20.80 6.84 8.81
N GLN A 171 -20.78 5.51 8.71
CA GLN A 171 -19.56 4.71 8.70
C GLN A 171 -18.59 5.16 7.59
N SER A 172 -19.10 5.68 6.47
CA SER A 172 -18.27 6.23 5.40
C SER A 172 -17.59 7.54 5.77
N GLU A 173 -18.29 8.40 6.52
CA GLU A 173 -17.73 9.65 7.07
C GLU A 173 -16.68 9.34 8.15
N ILE A 174 -16.94 8.36 9.03
CA ILE A 174 -15.96 7.89 10.01
C ILE A 174 -14.71 7.36 9.30
N ASN A 175 -14.87 6.45 8.34
CA ASN A 175 -13.75 5.85 7.61
C ASN A 175 -12.93 6.92 6.87
N ALA A 176 -13.59 7.90 6.25
CA ALA A 176 -12.94 9.01 5.56
C ALA A 176 -12.16 9.93 6.50
N ILE A 177 -12.69 10.20 7.71
CA ILE A 177 -11.99 11.00 8.73
C ILE A 177 -10.80 10.24 9.30
N VAL A 178 -10.96 8.96 9.62
CA VAL A 178 -9.87 8.10 10.09
C VAL A 178 -8.76 8.07 9.04
N MET A 179 -9.11 7.86 7.77
CA MET A 179 -8.14 7.88 6.67
C MET A 179 -7.41 9.23 6.55
N ARG A 180 -8.13 10.36 6.65
CA ARG A 180 -7.53 11.69 6.60
C ARG A 180 -6.60 11.97 7.77
N LYS A 181 -6.97 11.53 8.97
CA LYS A 181 -6.09 11.60 10.16
C LYS A 181 -4.86 10.73 9.99
N MET A 182 -5.03 9.51 9.48
CA MET A 182 -3.92 8.60 9.20
C MET A 182 -2.94 9.20 8.18
N MET A 183 -3.43 9.85 7.12
CA MET A 183 -2.58 10.53 6.13
C MET A 183 -1.70 11.63 6.73
N LYS A 184 -2.20 12.36 7.74
CA LYS A 184 -1.43 13.41 8.42
C LYS A 184 -0.50 12.85 9.49
N PHE A 185 -0.95 11.82 10.21
CA PHE A 185 -0.19 11.20 11.28
C PHE A 185 0.99 10.40 10.77
N MET A 186 0.81 9.62 9.69
CA MET A 186 1.82 8.71 9.19
C MET A 186 3.15 9.38 8.78
N PRO A 187 3.21 10.53 8.08
CA PRO A 187 4.48 11.19 7.80
C PRO A 187 5.14 11.75 9.07
N ILE A 188 4.38 12.17 10.08
CA ILE A 188 4.94 12.59 11.38
C ILE A 188 5.55 11.38 12.08
N PHE A 189 4.80 10.29 12.19
CA PHE A 189 5.29 9.04 12.75
C PHE A 189 6.55 8.56 12.03
N MET A 190 6.54 8.58 10.69
CA MET A 190 7.67 8.12 9.90
C MET A 190 8.88 9.03 10.04
N PHE A 191 8.68 10.35 10.18
CA PHE A 191 9.76 11.27 10.52
C PHE A 191 10.44 10.85 11.83
N PHE A 192 9.67 10.58 12.89
CA PHE A 192 10.20 10.09 14.17
C PHE A 192 10.90 8.74 14.03
N VAL A 193 10.39 7.83 13.19
CA VAL A 193 11.09 6.56 12.92
C VAL A 193 12.43 6.83 12.25
N ILE A 194 12.46 7.65 11.19
CA ILE A 194 13.68 7.88 10.39
C ILE A 194 14.78 8.57 11.19
N ILE A 195 14.45 9.52 12.06
CA ILE A 195 15.48 10.19 12.89
C ILE A 195 16.16 9.23 13.88
N ASN A 196 15.49 8.14 14.24
CA ASN A 196 16.02 7.08 15.10
C ASN A 196 16.73 5.96 14.31
N LEU A 197 16.62 5.94 12.99
CA LEU A 197 17.30 4.96 12.13
C LEU A 197 18.68 5.46 11.69
N PRO A 198 19.60 4.56 11.31
CA PRO A 198 20.85 4.94 10.66
C PRO A 198 20.63 5.70 9.34
N GLY A 199 21.52 6.63 9.01
CA GLY A 199 21.42 7.49 7.84
C GLY A 199 21.31 6.75 6.51
N ALA A 200 21.98 5.60 6.37
CA ALA A 200 21.88 4.73 5.20
C ALA A 200 20.46 4.19 4.99
N LEU A 201 19.77 3.83 6.08
CA LEU A 201 18.37 3.41 6.06
C LEU A 201 17.42 4.57 5.76
N ALA A 202 17.70 5.75 6.33
CA ALA A 202 16.98 6.97 6.00
C ALA A 202 17.08 7.30 4.51
N LEU A 203 18.28 7.20 3.92
CA LEU A 203 18.51 7.43 2.49
C LEU A 203 17.76 6.40 1.64
N TYR A 204 17.84 5.11 1.97
CA TYR A 204 17.10 4.07 1.26
C TYR A 204 15.60 4.37 1.20
N LEU A 205 14.99 4.67 2.35
CA LEU A 205 13.56 4.99 2.44
C LEU A 205 13.21 6.25 1.65
N THR A 206 14.10 7.25 1.68
CA THR A 206 13.94 8.49 0.92
C THR A 206 13.92 8.22 -0.58
N VAL A 207 14.94 7.53 -1.10
CA VAL A 207 15.08 7.21 -2.52
C VAL A 207 13.93 6.32 -2.98
N SER A 208 13.55 5.32 -2.17
CA SER A 208 12.41 4.45 -2.45
C SER A 208 11.09 5.23 -2.55
N ASN A 209 10.84 6.18 -1.65
CA ASN A 209 9.65 7.02 -1.70
C ASN A 209 9.64 7.97 -2.91
N VAL A 210 10.80 8.51 -3.30
CA VAL A 210 10.95 9.33 -4.52
C VAL A 210 10.66 8.50 -5.76
N ALA A 211 11.27 7.31 -5.87
CA ALA A 211 11.04 6.40 -6.98
C ALA A 211 9.58 5.96 -7.05
N ALA A 212 8.98 5.61 -5.92
CA ALA A 212 7.57 5.24 -5.83
C ALA A 212 6.66 6.39 -6.26
N TYR A 213 6.93 7.63 -5.82
CA TYR A 213 6.16 8.80 -6.23
C TYR A 213 6.23 9.02 -7.75
N ALA A 214 7.44 8.97 -8.32
CA ALA A 214 7.67 9.14 -9.76
C ALA A 214 7.00 8.02 -10.57
N GLN A 215 7.21 6.76 -10.18
CA GLN A 215 6.59 5.60 -10.80
C GLN A 215 5.07 5.70 -10.75
N ASN A 216 4.51 6.02 -9.58
CA ASN A 216 3.08 6.18 -9.42
C ASN A 216 2.56 7.37 -10.24
N ALA A 217 3.30 8.48 -10.36
CA ALA A 217 2.90 9.63 -11.16
C ALA A 217 2.82 9.30 -12.66
N ILE A 218 3.80 8.56 -13.18
CA ILE A 218 3.83 8.14 -14.58
C ILE A 218 2.70 7.15 -14.86
N ILE A 219 2.51 6.15 -13.99
CA ILE A 219 1.46 5.14 -14.17
C ILE A 219 0.07 5.77 -14.02
N LEU A 220 -0.12 6.75 -13.12
CA LEU A 220 -1.41 7.41 -12.95
C LEU A 220 -1.82 8.18 -14.21
N LYS A 221 -0.89 8.70 -15.00
CA LYS A 221 -1.22 9.36 -16.27
C LYS A 221 -1.67 8.33 -17.33
N GLY A 222 -0.93 7.22 -17.49
CA GLY A 222 -1.30 6.17 -18.43
C GLY A 222 -2.61 5.45 -18.11
N ASP A 223 -2.86 5.13 -16.83
CA ASP A 223 -4.08 4.41 -16.42
C ASP A 223 -5.37 5.25 -16.62
N SER A 224 -5.29 6.59 -16.72
CA SER A 224 -6.50 7.44 -16.90
C SER A 224 -7.01 7.32 -18.32
N ASP A 225 -6.09 7.32 -19.27
CA ASP A 225 -6.37 7.22 -20.69
C ASP A 225 -6.92 5.82 -21.02
N GLU A 226 -6.37 4.76 -20.39
CA GLU A 226 -6.89 3.39 -20.49
C GLU A 226 -8.32 3.24 -19.90
N MET A 227 -8.61 3.88 -18.76
CA MET A 227 -9.95 3.80 -18.17
C MET A 227 -11.00 4.57 -18.96
N GLU A 228 -10.64 5.71 -19.55
CA GLU A 228 -11.53 6.45 -20.44
C GLU A 228 -11.85 5.66 -21.71
N THR A 229 -10.85 5.04 -22.33
CA THR A 229 -11.04 4.20 -23.53
C THR A 229 -11.88 2.95 -23.23
N ILE A 230 -11.68 2.29 -22.07
CA ILE A 230 -12.52 1.18 -21.62
C ILE A 230 -13.96 1.65 -21.36
N SER A 231 -14.17 2.88 -20.85
CA SER A 231 -15.53 3.41 -20.63
C SER A 231 -16.24 3.86 -21.91
N LYS A 232 -15.49 4.29 -22.92
CA LYS A 232 -16.02 4.72 -24.24
C LYS A 232 -16.28 3.54 -25.17
N THR A 233 -15.68 2.38 -24.91
CA THR A 233 -15.92 1.15 -25.68
C THR A 233 -17.12 0.40 -25.08
N PRO A 234 -18.20 0.12 -25.83
CA PRO A 234 -19.28 -0.70 -25.33
C PRO A 234 -18.72 -2.09 -24.98
N ASN A 235 -18.93 -2.52 -23.75
CA ASN A 235 -18.39 -3.74 -23.17
C ASN A 235 -18.82 -4.99 -23.97
N LYS A 236 -18.06 -5.38 -25.00
CA LYS A 236 -18.21 -6.65 -25.74
C LYS A 236 -17.36 -7.79 -25.16
N SER A 237 -16.57 -7.55 -24.12
CA SER A 237 -15.60 -8.53 -23.60
C SER A 237 -15.88 -8.90 -22.15
N LYS A 238 -16.84 -9.81 -21.93
CA LYS A 238 -16.89 -10.79 -20.80
C LYS A 238 -18.19 -11.59 -20.67
N LYS A 239 -19.09 -11.59 -21.67
CA LYS A 239 -20.31 -12.44 -21.62
C LYS A 239 -20.06 -13.92 -22.00
N ASN A 240 -18.89 -14.27 -22.55
CA ASN A 240 -18.65 -15.61 -23.12
C ASN A 240 -18.00 -16.66 -22.19
N SER A 241 -17.40 -16.31 -21.05
CA SER A 241 -16.71 -17.32 -20.22
C SER A 241 -17.59 -18.00 -19.17
N LYS A 242 -18.61 -17.32 -18.62
CA LYS A 242 -19.49 -17.93 -17.60
C LYS A 242 -20.63 -18.79 -18.16
N LYS A 243 -21.09 -18.54 -19.39
CA LYS A 243 -22.18 -19.32 -20.01
C LYS A 243 -21.72 -20.73 -20.42
N SER A 244 -20.44 -20.89 -20.78
CA SER A 244 -19.85 -22.17 -21.21
C SER A 244 -19.77 -23.20 -20.07
N GLN A 245 -19.39 -22.79 -18.86
CA GLN A 245 -19.16 -23.74 -17.75
C GLN A 245 -20.47 -24.18 -17.06
N ALA A 246 -21.46 -23.29 -16.96
CA ALA A 246 -22.79 -23.62 -16.43
C ALA A 246 -23.60 -24.51 -17.41
N SER A 247 -23.53 -24.23 -18.72
CA SER A 247 -24.18 -25.05 -19.76
C SER A 247 -23.55 -26.43 -19.88
N ARG A 248 -22.22 -26.56 -19.76
CA ARG A 248 -21.53 -27.86 -19.76
C ARG A 248 -21.88 -28.71 -18.54
N ARG A 249 -21.98 -28.10 -17.35
CA ARG A 249 -22.39 -28.81 -16.11
C ARG A 249 -23.84 -29.29 -16.15
N ALA A 250 -24.73 -28.53 -16.79
CA ALA A 250 -26.12 -28.93 -16.98
C ALA A 250 -26.27 -30.07 -18.00
N ALA A 251 -25.45 -30.08 -19.06
CA ALA A 251 -25.47 -31.15 -20.07
C ALA A 251 -24.88 -32.49 -19.57
N THR A 252 -23.99 -32.46 -18.57
CA THR A 252 -23.40 -33.66 -17.94
C THR A 252 -24.17 -34.17 -16.72
N ALA A 253 -25.27 -33.53 -16.34
CA ALA A 253 -26.08 -33.97 -15.21
C ALA A 253 -27.02 -35.10 -15.67
N THR A 254 -26.55 -36.34 -15.59
CA THR A 254 -27.40 -37.53 -15.77
C THR A 254 -28.40 -37.62 -14.62
N GLU A 255 -29.65 -37.88 -14.97
CA GLU A 255 -30.86 -37.85 -14.15
C GLU A 255 -30.68 -38.39 -12.72
N ALA A 256 -31.16 -37.64 -11.74
CA ALA A 256 -31.21 -38.08 -10.35
C ALA A 256 -32.18 -39.26 -10.22
N LYS A 257 -31.66 -40.46 -9.91
CA LYS A 257 -32.46 -41.65 -9.60
C LYS A 257 -33.18 -41.44 -8.26
N ILE A 258 -34.45 -41.03 -8.32
CA ILE A 258 -35.31 -40.90 -7.13
C ILE A 258 -35.73 -42.32 -6.70
N THR A 259 -35.09 -42.86 -5.67
CA THR A 259 -35.61 -44.04 -4.96
C THR A 259 -36.60 -43.58 -3.89
N ARG A 260 -37.90 -43.79 -4.13
CA ARG A 260 -38.92 -43.67 -3.09
C ARG A 260 -38.77 -44.85 -2.12
N ILE A 261 -38.25 -44.58 -0.93
CA ILE A 261 -38.33 -45.52 0.20
C ILE A 261 -39.75 -45.40 0.75
N LYS A 262 -40.58 -46.44 0.57
CA LYS A 262 -41.84 -46.58 1.32
C LYS A 262 -41.49 -47.08 2.73
N ALA A 263 -41.81 -46.28 3.74
CA ALA A 263 -41.88 -46.77 5.12
C ALA A 263 -43.02 -47.80 5.21
N LYS A 264 -42.76 -48.91 5.89
CA LYS A 264 -43.70 -50.01 6.13
C LYS A 264 -44.18 -49.86 7.57
N GLU A 265 -45.44 -49.50 7.77
CA GLU A 265 -46.35 -49.99 8.82
C GLU A 265 -47.78 -49.96 8.28
#